data_AF-A0A0D5ZE76-F1
#
_entry.id   AF-A0A0D5ZE76-F1
#
_cell.length_a   1.000
_cell.length_b   1.000
_cell.length_c   1.000
_cell.angle_alpha   90.00
_cell.angle_beta   90.00
_cell.angle_gamma   90.00
#
_symmetry.space_group_name_H-M   'P 1'
#
loop_
_entity.id
_entity.type
_entity.pdbx_description
1 polymer ?
#
loop_
_entity_poly.entity_id
_entity_poly.type
_entity_poly.pdbx_seq_one_letter_code
_entity_poly.pdbx_strand_id
1 'polypeptide(L)'
;MGNLQSFWGQIDLNSVSQIHSISEGFLDFLKTTKTEWEVKDYIFRKLLHFRFSDLSKISSASPGLGFIEDLDDGCIAAGVFGTSNIQKRGLSIIGCPIDLDNVELGPRSPGLIPESDISTVRFSPLNEDVRDEWMSTDVSIHGLRILKDNSRRSFTLGESRKEPGYFIAPAPEKKAAKSKKVKKQYDLVVGSAAPEGKDKKPHYSEAFLNSIGMTEKELNSATLSLVPASMPNEMGSDRSLIQGFGARELLPVYASLKTLTDLTRPEDTVVVIFHTQKGECSRKNHNKEITEKVAESILKKVVEKVSENAVKDIFEFSRILNVTDLELKQSKTSQEVPAKPLPIGKGTIIGTTGGSSRSQRLLGIIEDSLEKAGIPYVKSPKNYEFHSGGTIGTAFSKSIPEAVNMARVVSVSRNFCSAVSKIDLWAAYRTILAYSTH
;
A
#
# COMPACT_ATOMS: atom_id res chain seq x y z
N MET A 1 30.06 -22.05 -3.18
CA MET A 1 28.61 -21.87 -3.40
C MET A 1 27.91 -22.19 -2.09
N GLY A 2 27.48 -21.19 -1.32
CA GLY A 2 26.71 -21.43 -0.09
C GLY A 2 25.29 -21.84 -0.46
N ASN A 3 24.83 -22.97 0.09
CA ASN A 3 23.51 -23.54 -0.16
C ASN A 3 22.40 -22.52 0.13
N LEU A 4 21.83 -21.92 -0.91
CA LEU A 4 20.57 -21.18 -0.84
C LEU A 4 19.41 -22.20 -0.85
N GLN A 5 19.31 -23.04 0.18
CA GLN A 5 18.18 -23.97 0.31
C GLN A 5 16.87 -23.20 0.52
N SER A 6 15.81 -23.63 -0.16
CA SER A 6 14.45 -23.09 0.00
C SER A 6 13.90 -23.41 1.40
N PHE A 7 13.26 -22.46 2.07
CA PHE A 7 12.63 -22.75 3.38
C PHE A 7 11.41 -23.67 3.28
N TRP A 8 10.87 -23.87 2.08
CA TRP A 8 9.86 -24.90 1.84
C TRP A 8 10.31 -26.30 2.31
N GLY A 9 11.62 -26.58 2.33
CA GLY A 9 12.18 -27.84 2.85
C GLY A 9 12.38 -27.89 4.37
N GLN A 10 12.05 -26.82 5.10
CA GLN A 10 12.33 -26.67 6.54
C GLN A 10 11.07 -26.40 7.39
N ILE A 11 9.89 -26.29 6.76
CA ILE A 11 8.63 -25.98 7.44
C ILE A 11 7.78 -27.23 7.68
N ASP A 12 6.99 -27.22 8.76
CA ASP A 12 6.08 -28.31 9.11
C ASP A 12 4.73 -28.24 8.36
N LEU A 13 3.93 -29.31 8.46
CA LEU A 13 2.62 -29.41 7.78
C LEU A 13 1.61 -28.35 8.26
N ASN A 14 1.70 -27.94 9.53
CA ASN A 14 0.85 -26.88 10.07
C ASN A 14 1.16 -25.54 9.40
N SER A 15 2.45 -25.23 9.22
CA SER A 15 2.92 -24.05 8.52
C SER A 15 2.50 -24.07 7.05
N VAL A 16 2.52 -25.23 6.38
CA VAL A 16 2.00 -25.36 5.00
C VAL A 16 0.51 -25.00 4.93
N SER A 17 -0.29 -25.46 5.87
CA SER A 17 -1.73 -25.15 5.92
C SER A 17 -1.98 -23.66 6.18
N GLN A 18 -1.19 -23.04 7.07
CA GLN A 18 -1.22 -21.59 7.30
C GLN A 18 -0.81 -20.80 6.06
N ILE A 19 0.24 -21.25 5.35
CA ILE A 19 0.70 -20.63 4.10
C ILE A 19 -0.41 -20.67 3.06
N HIS A 20 -1.13 -21.79 2.91
CA HIS A 20 -2.26 -21.88 1.99
C HIS A 20 -3.37 -20.88 2.36
N SER A 21 -3.81 -20.89 3.62
CA SER A 21 -4.91 -20.03 4.08
C SER A 21 -4.59 -18.53 3.94
N ILE A 22 -3.38 -18.10 4.32
CA ILE A 22 -2.98 -16.70 4.15
C ILE A 22 -2.83 -16.33 2.67
N SER A 23 -2.40 -17.26 1.83
CA SER A 23 -2.26 -17.05 0.38
C SER A 23 -3.61 -16.85 -0.30
N GLU A 24 -4.61 -17.67 0.03
CA GLU A 24 -5.97 -17.53 -0.50
C GLU A 24 -6.59 -16.19 -0.11
N GLY A 25 -6.48 -15.83 1.17
CA GLY A 25 -6.98 -14.55 1.64
C GLY A 25 -6.24 -13.35 1.04
N PHE A 26 -4.95 -13.50 0.71
CA PHE A 26 -4.19 -12.46 0.01
C PHE A 26 -4.60 -12.33 -1.46
N LEU A 27 -4.84 -13.44 -2.15
CA LEU A 27 -5.41 -13.42 -3.50
C LEU A 27 -6.75 -12.69 -3.52
N ASP A 28 -7.63 -12.97 -2.56
CA ASP A 28 -8.94 -12.29 -2.46
C ASP A 28 -8.80 -10.80 -2.14
N PHE A 29 -7.84 -10.43 -1.30
CA PHE A 29 -7.50 -9.02 -1.06
C PHE A 29 -7.11 -8.33 -2.36
N LEU A 30 -6.11 -8.86 -3.09
CA LEU A 30 -5.62 -8.29 -4.35
C LEU A 30 -6.70 -8.15 -5.43
N LYS A 31 -7.69 -9.03 -5.48
CA LYS A 31 -8.80 -8.95 -6.45
C LYS A 31 -9.66 -7.69 -6.28
N THR A 32 -9.65 -7.10 -5.09
CA THR A 32 -10.58 -6.02 -4.72
C THR A 32 -9.89 -4.71 -4.37
N THR A 33 -8.55 -4.68 -4.36
CA THR A 33 -7.78 -3.52 -3.89
C THR A 33 -6.71 -3.13 -4.90
N LYS A 34 -7.09 -2.38 -5.94
CA LYS A 34 -6.17 -1.89 -6.97
C LYS A 34 -5.87 -0.39 -6.84
N THR A 35 -6.43 0.27 -5.84
CA THR A 35 -6.21 1.68 -5.51
C THR A 35 -6.11 1.88 -4.00
N GLU A 36 -5.49 2.96 -3.56
CA GLU A 36 -5.28 3.28 -2.14
C GLU A 36 -6.61 3.39 -1.37
N TRP A 37 -7.64 3.97 -1.98
CA TRP A 37 -8.95 4.10 -1.35
C TRP A 37 -9.68 2.77 -1.26
N GLU A 38 -9.49 1.85 -2.22
CA GLU A 38 -10.04 0.49 -2.12
C GLU A 38 -9.34 -0.32 -1.04
N VAL A 39 -8.02 -0.18 -0.90
CA VAL A 39 -7.26 -0.78 0.21
C VAL A 39 -7.83 -0.29 1.55
N LYS A 40 -8.01 1.02 1.70
CA LYS A 40 -8.59 1.63 2.91
C LYS A 40 -10.00 1.09 3.19
N ASP A 41 -10.89 1.11 2.20
CA ASP A 41 -12.27 0.64 2.33
C ASP A 41 -12.34 -0.84 2.68
N TYR A 42 -11.48 -1.67 2.07
CA TYR A 42 -11.37 -3.09 2.39
C TYR A 42 -10.95 -3.30 3.85
N ILE A 43 -9.88 -2.64 4.31
CA ILE A 43 -9.40 -2.73 5.69
C ILE A 43 -10.51 -2.32 6.66
N PHE A 44 -11.16 -1.17 6.40
CA PHE A 44 -12.21 -0.64 7.24
C PHE A 44 -13.38 -1.63 7.39
N ARG A 45 -13.89 -2.14 6.28
CA ARG A 45 -14.99 -3.13 6.27
C ARG A 45 -14.58 -4.45 6.92
N LYS A 46 -13.37 -4.95 6.62
CA LYS A 46 -12.87 -6.22 7.14
C LYS A 46 -12.74 -6.20 8.66
N LEU A 47 -12.20 -5.12 9.21
CA LEU A 47 -12.02 -4.96 10.65
C LEU A 47 -13.36 -4.75 11.37
N LEU A 48 -14.26 -3.92 10.83
CA LEU A 48 -15.60 -3.74 11.41
C LEU A 48 -16.46 -5.00 11.41
N HIS A 49 -16.32 -5.88 10.41
CA HIS A 49 -16.98 -7.18 10.42
C HIS A 49 -16.38 -8.15 11.46
N PHE A 50 -15.16 -7.84 11.93
CA PHE A 50 -14.49 -8.56 12.99
C PHE A 50 -14.77 -7.90 14.35
N ARG A 51 -13.85 -7.99 15.32
CA ARG A 51 -14.01 -7.45 16.69
C ARG A 51 -13.53 -6.00 16.88
N PHE A 52 -13.57 -5.17 15.85
CA PHE A 52 -13.08 -3.79 15.91
C PHE A 52 -14.22 -2.78 15.94
N SER A 53 -14.03 -1.71 16.73
CA SER A 53 -14.96 -0.60 16.85
C SER A 53 -14.31 0.72 16.46
N ASP A 54 -15.10 1.64 15.92
CA ASP A 54 -14.66 3.02 15.68
C ASP A 54 -14.16 3.64 17.00
N LEU A 55 -12.91 4.13 17.00
CA LEU A 55 -12.25 4.68 18.17
C LEU A 55 -13.03 5.85 18.78
N SER A 56 -13.70 6.66 17.95
CA SER A 56 -14.53 7.77 18.42
C SER A 56 -15.69 7.28 19.31
N LYS A 57 -16.23 6.09 19.03
CA LYS A 57 -17.38 5.47 19.72
C LYS A 57 -16.98 4.66 20.95
N ILE A 58 -15.69 4.39 21.14
CA ILE A 58 -15.19 3.71 22.34
C ILE A 58 -15.20 4.71 23.51
N SER A 59 -15.92 4.38 24.59
CA SER A 59 -15.98 5.20 25.81
C SER A 59 -14.74 5.04 26.68
N SER A 60 -14.25 3.80 26.84
CA SER A 60 -13.06 3.47 27.62
C SER A 60 -12.35 2.27 26.99
N ALA A 61 -11.02 2.33 26.97
CA ALA A 61 -10.18 1.24 26.47
C ALA A 61 -10.19 0.04 27.43
N SER A 62 -10.24 -1.18 26.87
CA SER A 62 -10.02 -2.41 27.63
C SER A 62 -9.04 -3.33 26.90
N PRO A 63 -8.19 -4.08 27.62
CA PRO A 63 -7.20 -4.94 26.97
C PRO A 63 -7.83 -5.95 26.03
N GLY A 64 -7.32 -6.01 24.79
CA GLY A 64 -7.80 -6.87 23.71
C GLY A 64 -8.94 -6.30 22.88
N LEU A 65 -9.47 -5.12 23.23
CA LEU A 65 -10.44 -4.41 22.40
C LEU A 65 -9.74 -3.89 21.14
N GLY A 66 -10.31 -4.21 19.97
CA GLY A 66 -9.87 -3.70 18.68
C GLY A 66 -10.49 -2.33 18.40
N PHE A 67 -9.69 -1.41 17.84
CA PHE A 67 -10.16 -0.09 17.44
C PHE A 67 -9.75 0.27 16.02
N ILE A 68 -10.52 1.15 15.38
CA ILE A 68 -10.25 1.70 14.06
C ILE A 68 -10.53 3.20 14.05
N GLU A 69 -9.69 3.98 13.38
CA GLU A 69 -9.81 5.43 13.24
C GLU A 69 -9.59 5.80 11.78
N ASP A 70 -10.61 6.40 11.17
CA ASP A 70 -10.49 7.02 9.85
C ASP A 70 -9.75 8.37 10.00
N LEU A 71 -8.72 8.59 9.19
CA LEU A 71 -7.87 9.78 9.23
C LEU A 71 -8.20 10.79 8.12
N ASP A 72 -9.33 10.62 7.43
CA ASP A 72 -9.91 11.43 6.33
C ASP A 72 -9.09 11.50 5.04
N ASP A 73 -7.77 11.68 5.15
CA ASP A 73 -6.82 11.96 4.07
C ASP A 73 -6.45 10.72 3.21
N GLY A 74 -7.20 9.62 3.34
CA GLY A 74 -6.88 8.33 2.68
C GLY A 74 -6.02 7.40 3.53
N CYS A 75 -5.65 7.85 4.73
CA CYS A 75 -5.01 7.01 5.75
C CYS A 75 -6.05 6.40 6.70
N ILE A 76 -5.67 5.31 7.37
CA ILE A 76 -6.47 4.65 8.40
C ILE A 76 -5.56 4.06 9.48
N ALA A 77 -5.94 4.24 10.74
CA ALA A 77 -5.27 3.59 11.86
C ALA A 77 -6.16 2.50 12.45
N ALA A 78 -5.56 1.37 12.83
CA ALA A 78 -6.25 0.30 13.52
C ALA A 78 -5.32 -0.36 14.53
N GLY A 79 -5.87 -0.86 15.63
CA GLY A 79 -5.04 -1.42 16.68
C GLY A 79 -5.80 -2.24 17.70
N VAL A 80 -5.05 -2.80 18.65
CA VAL A 80 -5.57 -3.57 19.76
C VAL A 80 -4.97 -3.02 21.05
N PHE A 81 -5.82 -2.66 22.00
CA PHE A 81 -5.38 -2.16 23.30
C PHE A 81 -4.64 -3.25 24.07
N GLY A 82 -3.46 -2.89 24.60
CA GLY A 82 -2.63 -3.80 25.39
C GLY A 82 -3.02 -3.85 26.86
N THR A 83 -2.31 -4.67 27.63
CA THR A 83 -2.46 -4.76 29.10
C THR A 83 -1.61 -3.75 29.85
N SER A 84 -0.53 -3.27 29.23
CA SER A 84 0.46 -2.41 29.87
C SER A 84 0.04 -0.94 29.93
N ASN A 85 0.62 -0.21 30.88
CA ASN A 85 0.45 1.23 30.96
C ASN A 85 1.21 1.91 29.80
N ILE A 86 0.44 2.50 28.88
CA ILE A 86 0.94 3.20 27.69
C ILE A 86 1.94 4.32 28.01
N GLN A 87 1.82 4.99 29.16
CA GLN A 87 2.75 6.06 29.56
C GLN A 87 4.12 5.53 30.02
N LYS A 88 4.23 4.23 30.35
CA LYS A 88 5.49 3.59 30.77
C LYS A 88 6.11 2.72 29.68
N ARG A 89 5.29 2.20 28.76
CA ARG A 89 5.72 1.25 27.72
C ARG A 89 5.53 1.74 26.30
N GLY A 90 4.90 2.89 26.12
CA GLY A 90 4.65 3.46 24.81
C GLY A 90 3.66 2.62 23.99
N LEU A 91 3.75 2.80 22.67
CA LEU A 91 3.01 2.08 21.64
C LEU A 91 3.93 1.16 20.87
N SER A 92 3.39 0.03 20.40
CA SER A 92 3.99 -0.77 19.35
C SER A 92 3.37 -0.38 18.01
N ILE A 93 4.08 0.43 17.23
CA ILE A 93 3.57 1.05 16.01
C ILE A 93 4.10 0.29 14.79
N ILE A 94 3.21 0.00 13.85
CA ILE A 94 3.52 -0.58 12.55
C ILE A 94 3.13 0.45 11.49
N GLY A 95 4.13 1.05 10.85
CA GLY A 95 3.91 1.94 9.71
C GLY A 95 3.82 1.13 8.43
N CYS A 96 2.69 1.25 7.72
CA CYS A 96 2.39 0.47 6.54
C CYS A 96 1.96 1.38 5.38
N PRO A 97 2.81 1.61 4.37
CA PRO A 97 2.41 2.33 3.17
C PRO A 97 1.40 1.48 2.39
N ILE A 98 0.38 2.13 1.84
CA ILE A 98 -0.62 1.51 0.95
C ILE A 98 -0.54 2.03 -0.48
N ASP A 99 0.46 2.86 -0.77
CA ASP A 99 0.70 3.42 -2.10
C ASP A 99 0.92 2.31 -3.14
N LEU A 100 0.23 2.43 -4.27
CA LEU A 100 0.33 1.54 -5.42
C LEU A 100 0.98 2.27 -6.60
N ASP A 101 1.40 1.54 -7.64
CA ASP A 101 1.95 2.16 -8.85
C ASP A 101 0.87 2.47 -9.90
N ASN A 102 -0.39 2.65 -9.50
CA ASN A 102 -1.52 3.00 -10.38
C ASN A 102 -1.32 4.35 -11.06
N VAL A 103 -1.74 4.45 -12.32
CA VAL A 103 -1.67 5.69 -13.10
C VAL A 103 -2.87 6.55 -12.74
N GLU A 104 -2.66 7.52 -11.86
CA GLU A 104 -3.70 8.46 -11.44
C GLU A 104 -3.80 9.64 -12.40
N LEU A 105 -5.02 9.90 -12.88
CA LEU A 105 -5.37 11.04 -13.73
C LEU A 105 -5.82 12.18 -12.83
N GLY A 106 -5.14 13.33 -12.90
CA GLY A 106 -5.50 14.50 -12.11
C GLY A 106 -6.84 15.12 -12.55
N PRO A 107 -7.56 15.82 -11.65
CA PRO A 107 -8.74 16.61 -12.03
C PRO A 107 -8.41 17.59 -13.16
N ARG A 108 -9.35 17.79 -14.09
CA ARG A 108 -9.17 18.62 -15.31
C ARG A 108 -8.06 18.15 -16.27
N SER A 109 -7.44 16.99 -16.02
CA SER A 109 -6.51 16.34 -16.95
C SER A 109 -7.22 15.52 -18.03
N PRO A 110 -8.29 14.74 -17.74
CA PRO A 110 -8.99 13.99 -18.76
C PRO A 110 -9.82 14.93 -19.65
N GLY A 111 -9.42 15.09 -20.91
CA GLY A 111 -10.20 15.77 -21.93
C GLY A 111 -10.53 14.81 -23.07
N LEU A 112 -11.81 14.71 -23.42
CA LEU A 112 -12.22 13.98 -24.62
C LEU A 112 -11.70 14.71 -25.85
N ILE A 113 -11.14 13.97 -26.81
CA ILE A 113 -10.66 14.55 -28.07
C ILE A 113 -11.70 14.32 -29.15
N PRO A 114 -12.36 15.38 -29.65
CA PRO A 114 -13.36 15.23 -30.70
C PRO A 114 -12.73 14.94 -32.07
N GLU A 115 -11.53 15.44 -32.34
CA GLU A 115 -10.98 15.53 -33.70
C GLU A 115 -10.23 14.28 -34.21
N SER A 116 -10.37 13.11 -33.55
CA SER A 116 -9.70 11.86 -33.96
C SER A 116 -10.68 10.76 -34.39
N ASP A 117 -10.24 9.91 -35.32
CA ASP A 117 -10.96 8.70 -35.76
C ASP A 117 -11.13 7.64 -34.65
N ILE A 118 -10.39 7.82 -33.55
CA ILE A 118 -10.43 7.00 -32.35
C ILE A 118 -10.87 7.89 -31.19
N SER A 119 -11.78 7.38 -30.37
CA SER A 119 -12.25 7.99 -29.13
C SER A 119 -11.18 7.85 -28.06
N THR A 120 -10.65 8.96 -27.57
CA THR A 120 -9.65 8.95 -26.50
C THR A 120 -9.97 9.94 -25.39
N VAL A 121 -9.57 9.56 -24.17
CA VAL A 121 -9.47 10.47 -23.04
C VAL A 121 -8.00 10.85 -22.89
N ARG A 122 -7.66 12.08 -23.29
CA ARG A 122 -6.30 12.59 -23.13
C ARG A 122 -6.03 12.91 -21.68
N PHE A 123 -4.87 12.52 -21.15
CA PHE A 123 -4.48 12.83 -19.79
C PHE A 123 -2.98 13.12 -19.66
N SER A 124 -2.61 13.80 -18.57
CA SER A 124 -1.26 13.84 -18.03
C SER A 124 -1.28 13.16 -16.66
N PRO A 125 -0.37 12.23 -16.36
CA PRO A 125 -0.37 11.58 -15.06
C PRO A 125 -0.07 12.57 -13.93
N LEU A 126 -0.71 12.33 -12.77
CA LEU A 126 -0.59 13.21 -11.62
C LEU A 126 0.79 13.08 -10.95
N ASN A 127 1.21 11.84 -10.70
CA ASN A 127 2.34 11.48 -9.85
C ASN A 127 3.62 11.23 -10.68
N GLU A 128 3.69 10.09 -11.38
CA GLU A 128 4.83 9.68 -12.20
C GLU A 128 4.44 9.49 -13.67
N ASP A 129 5.40 9.57 -14.59
CA ASP A 129 5.15 9.25 -16.00
C ASP A 129 4.72 7.78 -16.16
N VAL A 130 3.86 7.52 -17.16
CA VAL A 130 3.42 6.17 -17.49
C VAL A 130 4.63 5.34 -17.94
N ARG A 131 4.90 4.23 -17.25
CA ARG A 131 5.98 3.32 -17.61
C ARG A 131 5.64 2.56 -18.90
N ASP A 132 6.64 2.19 -19.68
CA ASP A 132 6.44 1.58 -21.00
C ASP A 132 5.63 0.26 -20.94
N GLU A 133 5.69 -0.48 -19.83
CA GLU A 133 4.92 -1.72 -19.65
C GLU A 133 3.40 -1.51 -19.62
N TRP A 134 2.95 -0.29 -19.26
CA TRP A 134 1.53 0.06 -19.29
C TRP A 134 1.01 0.23 -20.72
N MET A 135 1.88 0.53 -21.67
CA MET A 135 1.51 0.78 -23.08
C MET A 135 1.22 -0.51 -23.84
N SER A 136 1.65 -1.66 -23.30
CA SER A 136 1.50 -2.98 -23.90
C SER A 136 0.48 -3.87 -23.18
N THR A 137 -0.32 -3.31 -22.27
CA THR A 137 -1.25 -4.08 -21.44
C THR A 137 -2.65 -3.47 -21.39
N ASP A 138 -3.66 -4.34 -21.29
CA ASP A 138 -5.03 -3.96 -20.99
C ASP A 138 -5.12 -3.34 -19.59
N VAL A 139 -5.82 -2.20 -19.50
CA VAL A 139 -6.08 -1.49 -18.27
C VAL A 139 -7.56 -1.44 -17.94
N SER A 140 -7.86 -1.42 -16.65
CA SER A 140 -9.16 -1.15 -16.08
C SER A 140 -9.16 0.25 -15.48
N ILE A 141 -10.34 0.86 -15.42
CA ILE A 141 -10.54 2.21 -14.91
C ILE A 141 -11.22 2.10 -13.55
N HIS A 142 -10.55 2.58 -12.51
CA HIS A 142 -11.08 2.69 -11.16
C HIS A 142 -11.32 4.16 -10.88
N GLY A 143 -12.57 4.56 -10.76
CA GLY A 143 -12.93 5.95 -10.59
C GLY A 143 -13.56 6.23 -9.23
N LEU A 144 -13.25 7.40 -8.69
CA LEU A 144 -13.83 7.94 -7.46
C LEU A 144 -14.38 9.33 -7.74
N ARG A 145 -15.66 9.55 -7.41
CA ARG A 145 -16.27 10.88 -7.43
C ARG A 145 -16.75 11.31 -6.06
N ILE A 146 -16.64 12.61 -5.80
CA ILE A 146 -17.27 13.28 -4.67
C ILE A 146 -18.59 13.88 -5.14
N LEU A 147 -19.69 13.49 -4.50
CA LEU A 147 -21.02 14.03 -4.77
C LEU A 147 -21.23 15.39 -4.07
N LYS A 148 -22.30 16.09 -4.43
CA LYS A 148 -22.63 17.41 -3.86
C LYS A 148 -22.85 17.39 -2.35
N ASP A 149 -23.22 16.24 -1.78
CA ASP A 149 -23.39 16.00 -0.35
C ASP A 149 -22.08 15.57 0.34
N ASN A 150 -20.94 15.68 -0.35
CA ASN A 150 -19.62 15.21 0.06
C ASN A 150 -19.49 13.68 0.20
N SER A 151 -20.49 12.90 -0.20
CA SER A 151 -20.36 11.45 -0.21
C SER A 151 -19.46 10.97 -1.35
N ARG A 152 -18.70 9.89 -1.08
CA ARG A 152 -17.81 9.24 -2.05
C ARG A 152 -18.58 8.15 -2.79
N ARG A 153 -18.50 8.13 -4.13
CA ARG A 153 -18.97 6.99 -4.94
C ARG A 153 -17.84 6.53 -5.86
N SER A 154 -17.49 5.25 -5.76
CA SER A 154 -16.56 4.59 -6.66
C SER A 154 -17.28 3.82 -7.77
N PHE A 155 -16.56 3.57 -8.86
CA PHE A 155 -16.97 2.69 -9.96
C PHE A 155 -15.73 2.03 -10.57
N THR A 156 -15.94 0.90 -11.25
CA THR A 156 -14.90 0.20 -12.01
C THR A 156 -15.39 -0.09 -13.42
N LEU A 157 -14.47 -0.09 -14.40
CA LEU A 157 -14.72 -0.53 -15.78
C LEU A 157 -13.56 -1.38 -16.28
N GLY A 158 -13.87 -2.46 -16.99
CA GLY A 158 -12.87 -3.33 -17.60
C GLY A 158 -12.23 -4.30 -16.61
N GLU A 159 -12.81 -4.50 -15.42
CA GLU A 159 -12.33 -5.49 -14.44
C GLU A 159 -12.82 -6.90 -14.77
N SER A 160 -14.00 -7.01 -15.36
CA SER A 160 -14.58 -8.27 -15.77
C SER A 160 -14.21 -8.62 -17.21
N ARG A 161 -13.95 -9.90 -17.50
CA ARG A 161 -13.78 -10.39 -18.88
C ARG A 161 -15.01 -10.20 -19.78
N LYS A 162 -16.16 -9.87 -19.19
CA LYS A 162 -17.41 -9.56 -19.92
C LYS A 162 -17.54 -8.06 -20.23
N GLU A 163 -16.70 -7.23 -19.64
CA GLU A 163 -16.64 -5.79 -19.89
C GLU A 163 -15.61 -5.48 -21.00
N PRO A 164 -15.76 -4.35 -21.70
CA PRO A 164 -14.75 -3.90 -22.65
C PRO A 164 -13.43 -3.60 -21.94
N GLY A 165 -12.31 -3.93 -22.59
CA GLY A 165 -10.96 -3.54 -22.16
C GLY A 165 -10.58 -2.15 -22.68
N TYR A 166 -9.60 -1.53 -22.02
CA TYR A 166 -9.03 -0.24 -22.39
C TYR A 166 -7.50 -0.37 -22.49
N PHE A 167 -6.84 0.54 -23.21
CA PHE A 167 -5.38 0.58 -23.27
C PHE A 167 -4.86 2.02 -23.39
N ILE A 168 -3.59 2.21 -23.01
CA ILE A 168 -2.92 3.51 -23.03
C ILE A 168 -2.08 3.61 -24.31
N ALA A 169 -2.23 4.71 -25.04
CA ALA A 169 -1.45 5.06 -26.21
C ALA A 169 -0.67 6.37 -25.99
N PRO A 170 0.51 6.54 -26.62
CA PRO A 170 1.23 7.80 -26.51
C PRO A 170 0.43 8.89 -27.22
N ALA A 171 0.24 10.05 -26.58
CA ALA A 171 -0.47 11.13 -27.24
C ALA A 171 0.41 11.76 -28.34
N PRO A 172 -0.14 12.11 -29.51
CA PRO A 172 0.58 12.84 -30.55
C PRO A 172 1.20 14.13 -29.99
N GLU A 173 2.51 14.28 -30.12
CA GLU A 173 3.22 15.46 -29.64
C GLU A 173 2.81 16.72 -30.43
N LYS A 174 2.32 17.75 -29.73
CA LYS A 174 2.27 19.10 -30.32
C LYS A 174 3.69 19.66 -30.30
N LYS A 175 4.21 20.12 -31.45
CA LYS A 175 5.53 20.77 -31.54
C LYS A 175 5.66 21.83 -30.44
N ALA A 176 6.55 21.60 -29.48
CA ALA A 176 6.69 22.46 -28.31
C ALA A 176 7.12 23.88 -28.71
N ALA A 177 6.41 24.89 -28.20
CA ALA A 177 6.97 26.24 -28.12
C ALA A 177 8.16 26.18 -27.13
N LYS A 178 9.32 26.70 -27.55
CA LYS A 178 10.68 26.50 -27.01
C LYS A 178 10.95 26.80 -25.51
N SER A 179 9.98 26.89 -24.61
CA SER A 179 10.24 27.44 -23.26
C SER A 179 9.43 26.92 -22.06
N LYS A 180 8.65 25.83 -22.16
CA LYS A 180 8.03 25.22 -20.97
C LYS A 180 8.25 23.72 -20.92
N LYS A 181 8.61 23.18 -19.74
CA LYS A 181 8.53 21.73 -19.46
C LYS A 181 7.06 21.33 -19.59
N VAL A 182 6.69 20.72 -20.70
CA VAL A 182 5.34 20.17 -20.91
C VAL A 182 5.31 18.79 -20.27
N LYS A 183 4.38 18.53 -19.34
CA LYS A 183 4.14 17.17 -18.85
C LYS A 183 3.76 16.28 -20.03
N LYS A 184 4.37 15.10 -20.14
CA LYS A 184 4.04 14.14 -21.21
C LYS A 184 2.55 13.80 -21.15
N GLN A 185 1.92 13.72 -22.31
CA GLN A 185 0.50 13.39 -22.45
C GLN A 185 0.34 11.99 -23.01
N TYR A 186 -0.74 11.35 -22.60
CA TYR A 186 -1.13 10.01 -23.02
C TYR A 186 -2.61 10.03 -23.38
N ASP A 187 -3.02 9.08 -24.21
CA ASP A 187 -4.40 8.91 -24.64
C ASP A 187 -4.89 7.54 -24.13
N LEU A 188 -5.91 7.54 -23.28
CA LEU A 188 -6.64 6.33 -22.94
C LEU A 188 -7.64 6.06 -24.06
N VAL A 189 -7.50 4.93 -24.75
CA VAL A 189 -8.39 4.57 -25.86
C VAL A 189 -9.67 3.97 -25.31
N VAL A 190 -10.81 4.59 -25.66
CA VAL A 190 -12.14 4.22 -25.13
C VAL A 190 -13.14 3.79 -26.21
N GLY A 191 -12.77 3.88 -27.49
CA GLY A 191 -13.63 3.46 -28.60
C GLY A 191 -13.15 3.93 -29.97
N SER A 192 -13.86 3.51 -31.02
CA SER A 192 -13.63 3.96 -32.40
C SER A 192 -14.89 3.94 -33.27
N ALA A 193 -16.02 3.47 -32.74
CA ALA A 193 -17.25 3.30 -33.51
C ALA A 193 -17.94 4.66 -33.73
N ALA A 194 -18.21 5.00 -34.99
CA ALA A 194 -18.95 6.20 -35.36
C ALA A 194 -20.40 6.12 -34.86
N PRO A 195 -20.99 7.23 -34.37
CA PRO A 195 -22.41 7.26 -34.05
C PRO A 195 -23.28 7.02 -35.29
N GLU A 196 -24.40 6.34 -35.12
CA GLU A 196 -25.39 6.16 -36.19
C GLU A 196 -26.15 7.49 -36.43
N GLY A 197 -26.05 8.07 -37.64
CA GLY A 197 -26.82 9.26 -38.02
C GLY A 197 -26.09 10.24 -38.95
N LYS A 198 -26.84 11.20 -39.52
CA LYS A 198 -26.31 12.21 -40.47
C LYS A 198 -25.57 13.39 -39.82
N ASP A 199 -25.64 13.54 -38.49
CA ASP A 199 -24.90 14.58 -37.76
C ASP A 199 -23.50 14.07 -37.38
N LYS A 200 -22.53 14.42 -38.21
CA LYS A 200 -21.11 14.03 -38.14
C LYS A 200 -20.34 14.81 -37.06
N LYS A 201 -20.90 14.96 -35.85
CA LYS A 201 -20.08 15.33 -34.69
C LYS A 201 -19.70 14.06 -33.94
N PRO A 202 -18.44 13.91 -33.55
CA PRO A 202 -17.96 12.68 -32.91
C PRO A 202 -18.58 12.51 -31.52
N HIS A 203 -19.67 11.73 -31.43
CA HIS A 203 -20.32 11.26 -30.18
C HIS A 203 -19.59 10.07 -29.54
N TYR A 204 -18.34 9.85 -29.92
CA TYR A 204 -17.37 8.92 -29.35
C TYR A 204 -17.26 8.97 -27.81
N SER A 205 -17.47 10.16 -27.25
CA SER A 205 -17.48 10.43 -25.82
C SER A 205 -18.70 9.89 -25.09
N GLU A 206 -19.87 9.82 -25.75
CA GLU A 206 -21.13 9.50 -25.08
C GLU A 206 -21.19 8.05 -24.64
N ALA A 207 -20.69 7.10 -25.43
CA ALA A 207 -20.65 5.69 -25.03
C ALA A 207 -19.81 5.49 -23.76
N PHE A 208 -18.64 6.14 -23.68
CA PHE A 208 -17.80 6.10 -22.49
C PHE A 208 -18.47 6.78 -21.30
N LEU A 209 -18.98 8.00 -21.47
CA LEU A 209 -19.70 8.76 -20.44
C LEU A 209 -20.94 8.02 -19.91
N ASN A 210 -21.67 7.34 -20.80
CA ASN A 210 -22.79 6.48 -20.44
C ASN A 210 -22.32 5.25 -19.65
N SER A 211 -21.21 4.63 -20.04
CA SER A 211 -20.67 3.46 -19.33
C SER A 211 -20.24 3.78 -17.89
N ILE A 212 -19.72 5.00 -17.64
CA ILE A 212 -19.39 5.47 -16.28
C ILE A 212 -20.56 6.14 -15.56
N GLY A 213 -21.68 6.42 -16.25
CA GLY A 213 -22.82 7.15 -15.71
C GLY A 213 -22.45 8.56 -15.23
N MET A 214 -21.65 9.28 -16.01
CA MET A 214 -21.19 10.65 -15.70
C MET A 214 -21.32 11.58 -16.89
N THR A 215 -21.54 12.86 -16.61
CA THR A 215 -21.35 13.93 -17.58
C THR A 215 -19.86 14.25 -17.75
N GLU A 216 -19.48 14.90 -18.86
CA GLU A 216 -18.10 15.38 -19.06
C GLU A 216 -17.63 16.31 -17.93
N LYS A 217 -18.53 17.15 -17.41
CA LYS A 217 -18.22 18.03 -16.26
C LYS A 217 -17.91 17.22 -14.99
N GLU A 218 -18.64 16.14 -14.75
CA GLU A 218 -18.40 15.26 -13.60
C GLU A 218 -17.12 14.45 -13.78
N LEU A 219 -16.83 13.96 -14.99
CA LEU A 219 -15.58 13.30 -15.33
C LEU A 219 -14.37 14.19 -15.03
N ASN A 220 -14.45 15.48 -15.37
CA ASN A 220 -13.41 16.47 -15.08
C ASN A 220 -13.14 16.68 -13.57
N SER A 221 -14.11 16.33 -12.72
CA SER A 221 -14.01 16.41 -11.25
C SER A 221 -13.76 15.07 -10.56
N ALA A 222 -13.81 13.96 -11.30
CA ALA A 222 -13.54 12.64 -10.77
C ALA A 222 -12.03 12.38 -10.71
N THR A 223 -11.61 11.58 -9.74
CA THR A 223 -10.28 10.96 -9.73
C THR A 223 -10.39 9.63 -10.44
N LEU A 224 -9.55 9.40 -11.44
CA LEU A 224 -9.45 8.11 -12.13
C LEU A 224 -8.08 7.51 -11.89
N SER A 225 -8.04 6.21 -11.64
CA SER A 225 -6.83 5.40 -11.61
C SER A 225 -6.93 4.34 -12.69
N LEU A 226 -5.92 4.29 -13.54
CA LEU A 226 -5.73 3.17 -14.46
C LEU A 226 -4.88 2.12 -13.74
N VAL A 227 -5.34 0.88 -13.83
CA VAL A 227 -4.71 -0.29 -13.22
C VAL A 227 -4.68 -1.44 -14.22
N PRO A 228 -3.77 -2.41 -14.12
CA PRO A 228 -3.81 -3.59 -14.97
C PRO A 228 -5.13 -4.36 -14.81
N ALA A 229 -5.73 -4.75 -15.94
CA ALA A 229 -6.96 -5.55 -15.94
C ALA A 229 -6.74 -7.02 -15.52
N SER A 230 -5.47 -7.45 -15.44
CA SER A 230 -5.12 -8.81 -15.02
C SER A 230 -5.60 -9.12 -13.61
N MET A 231 -6.23 -10.29 -13.44
CA MET A 231 -6.59 -10.83 -12.13
C MET A 231 -5.38 -11.48 -11.45
N PRO A 232 -5.25 -11.36 -10.11
CA PRO A 232 -4.20 -12.03 -9.37
C PRO A 232 -4.39 -13.55 -9.41
N ASN A 233 -3.30 -14.29 -9.53
CA ASN A 233 -3.29 -15.75 -9.64
C ASN A 233 -2.04 -16.35 -9.02
N GLU A 234 -2.06 -17.66 -8.81
CA GLU A 234 -0.85 -18.40 -8.44
C GLU A 234 0.05 -18.61 -9.67
N MET A 235 1.36 -18.65 -9.41
CA MET A 235 2.39 -18.76 -10.45
C MET A 235 3.41 -19.84 -10.13
N GLY A 236 4.06 -20.34 -11.18
CA GLY A 236 5.02 -21.45 -11.12
C GLY A 236 4.34 -22.81 -11.18
N SER A 237 5.03 -23.81 -11.72
CA SER A 237 4.50 -25.18 -11.83
C SER A 237 4.18 -25.81 -10.47
N ASP A 238 4.84 -25.33 -9.40
CA ASP A 238 4.61 -25.74 -8.02
C ASP A 238 3.59 -24.84 -7.28
N ARG A 239 3.06 -23.81 -7.96
CA ARG A 239 2.09 -22.84 -7.41
C ARG A 239 2.60 -22.16 -6.12
N SER A 240 3.92 -22.03 -5.95
CA SER A 240 4.55 -21.46 -4.75
C SER A 240 4.56 -19.92 -4.73
N LEU A 241 4.18 -19.29 -5.84
CA LEU A 241 4.15 -17.85 -6.02
C LEU A 241 2.71 -17.33 -6.20
N ILE A 242 2.51 -16.06 -5.92
CA ILE A 242 1.30 -15.28 -6.23
C ILE A 242 1.73 -14.11 -7.09
N GLN A 243 1.06 -13.87 -8.21
CA GLN A 243 1.26 -12.69 -9.03
C GLN A 243 -0.02 -11.87 -9.10
N GLY A 244 0.13 -10.55 -9.07
CA GLY A 244 -0.98 -9.62 -9.25
C GLY A 244 -0.49 -8.18 -9.25
N PHE A 245 -1.31 -7.26 -9.75
CA PHE A 245 -1.05 -5.84 -9.57
C PHE A 245 -1.03 -5.50 -8.07
N GLY A 246 -0.03 -4.74 -7.64
CA GLY A 246 0.12 -4.37 -6.23
C GLY A 246 0.60 -5.50 -5.31
N ALA A 247 0.86 -6.72 -5.81
CA ALA A 247 1.17 -7.87 -4.95
C ALA A 247 2.39 -7.63 -4.05
N ARG A 248 3.40 -6.93 -4.56
CA ARG A 248 4.61 -6.55 -3.80
C ARG A 248 4.30 -5.54 -2.71
N GLU A 249 3.61 -4.47 -3.06
CA GLU A 249 3.29 -3.32 -2.21
C GLU A 249 2.30 -3.72 -1.11
N LEU A 250 1.31 -4.55 -1.46
CA LEU A 250 0.20 -4.94 -0.60
C LEU A 250 0.46 -6.18 0.25
N LEU A 251 1.53 -6.94 -0.01
CA LEU A 251 1.91 -8.06 0.86
C LEU A 251 2.14 -7.62 2.32
N PRO A 252 2.97 -6.60 2.61
CA PRO A 252 3.12 -6.12 4.00
C PRO A 252 1.83 -5.52 4.58
N VAL A 253 0.98 -4.91 3.74
CA VAL A 253 -0.34 -4.40 4.13
C VAL A 253 -1.24 -5.53 4.61
N TYR A 254 -1.37 -6.57 3.79
CA TYR A 254 -2.20 -7.72 4.10
C TYR A 254 -1.68 -8.49 5.32
N ALA A 255 -0.36 -8.66 5.43
CA ALA A 255 0.27 -9.30 6.58
C ALA A 255 -0.01 -8.54 7.89
N SER A 256 -0.01 -7.20 7.84
CA SER A 256 -0.37 -6.34 8.97
C SER A 256 -1.85 -6.43 9.32
N LEU A 257 -2.73 -6.42 8.32
CA LEU A 257 -4.17 -6.62 8.51
C LEU A 257 -4.47 -7.98 9.14
N LYS A 258 -3.84 -9.05 8.64
CA LYS A 258 -3.99 -10.41 9.18
C LYS A 258 -3.50 -10.48 10.63
N THR A 259 -2.38 -9.83 10.93
CA THR A 259 -1.87 -9.71 12.31
C THR A 259 -2.91 -9.07 13.22
N LEU A 260 -3.51 -7.94 12.84
CA LEU A 260 -4.56 -7.29 13.64
C LEU A 260 -5.74 -8.22 13.94
N THR A 261 -6.18 -9.01 12.95
CA THR A 261 -7.29 -9.95 13.17
C THR A 261 -6.93 -11.06 14.16
N ASP A 262 -5.69 -11.52 14.16
CA ASP A 262 -5.24 -12.63 15.02
C ASP A 262 -4.73 -12.17 16.40
N LEU A 263 -4.41 -10.88 16.55
CA LEU A 263 -3.80 -10.32 17.76
C LEU A 263 -4.82 -10.13 18.88
N THR A 264 -4.97 -11.10 19.77
CA THR A 264 -6.07 -11.09 20.76
C THR A 264 -5.84 -10.10 21.90
N ARG A 265 -4.73 -10.23 22.64
CA ARG A 265 -4.48 -9.47 23.87
C ARG A 265 -2.98 -9.21 24.03
N PRO A 266 -2.42 -8.21 23.32
CA PRO A 266 -0.99 -7.91 23.38
C PRO A 266 -0.59 -7.29 24.73
N GLU A 267 0.70 -7.35 25.06
CA GLU A 267 1.22 -6.65 26.24
C GLU A 267 1.19 -5.13 26.03
N ASP A 268 1.81 -4.65 24.95
CA ASP A 268 1.78 -3.26 24.52
C ASP A 268 0.55 -2.98 23.67
N THR A 269 0.03 -1.75 23.70
CA THR A 269 -0.99 -1.34 22.72
C THR A 269 -0.35 -1.32 21.34
N VAL A 270 -0.89 -2.13 20.42
CA VAL A 270 -0.40 -2.25 19.05
C VAL A 270 -1.24 -1.39 18.13
N VAL A 271 -0.58 -0.64 17.24
CA VAL A 271 -1.24 0.25 16.28
C VAL A 271 -0.60 0.05 14.92
N VAL A 272 -1.39 -0.32 13.92
CA VAL A 272 -1.01 -0.26 12.50
C VAL A 272 -1.56 1.02 11.91
N ILE A 273 -0.69 1.79 11.28
CA ILE A 273 -1.07 2.99 10.53
C ILE A 273 -0.86 2.70 9.06
N PHE A 274 -1.96 2.51 8.34
CA PHE A 274 -2.00 2.35 6.90
C PHE A 274 -2.03 3.74 6.26
N HIS A 275 -0.95 4.13 5.61
CA HIS A 275 -0.73 5.49 5.15
C HIS A 275 -0.41 5.58 3.66
N THR A 276 -0.77 6.70 3.02
CA THR A 276 -0.40 7.02 1.63
C THR A 276 0.40 8.32 1.60
N GLN A 277 1.18 8.52 0.54
CA GLN A 277 1.89 9.76 0.25
C GLN A 277 1.33 10.49 -0.98
N LYS A 278 0.24 9.98 -1.56
CA LYS A 278 -0.38 10.55 -2.76
C LYS A 278 -1.43 11.58 -2.42
N GLY A 279 -1.82 12.35 -3.43
CA GLY A 279 -2.87 13.37 -3.31
C GLY A 279 -2.62 14.34 -2.16
N GLU A 280 -3.63 14.54 -1.31
CA GLU A 280 -3.57 15.46 -0.16
C GLU A 280 -2.61 14.99 0.95
N CYS A 281 -2.22 13.70 0.97
CA CYS A 281 -1.23 13.17 1.91
C CYS A 281 0.22 13.49 1.54
N SER A 282 0.49 14.01 0.34
CA SER A 282 1.85 14.32 -0.14
C SER A 282 2.54 15.48 0.61
N ARG A 283 1.87 16.09 1.58
CA ARG A 283 2.38 17.21 2.37
C ARG A 283 3.54 16.78 3.27
N LYS A 284 4.51 17.70 3.44
CA LYS A 284 5.62 17.49 4.39
C LYS A 284 5.05 17.28 5.79
N ASN A 285 5.64 16.34 6.53
CA ASN A 285 5.28 15.97 7.91
C ASN A 285 3.92 15.29 8.11
N HIS A 286 3.11 15.07 7.07
CA HIS A 286 1.79 14.45 7.19
C HIS A 286 1.82 13.15 8.04
N ASN A 287 2.77 12.26 7.75
CA ASN A 287 2.90 10.99 8.46
C ASN A 287 3.30 11.13 9.94
N LYS A 288 3.96 12.21 10.32
CA LYS A 288 4.21 12.54 11.73
C LYS A 288 2.92 13.02 12.38
N GLU A 289 2.23 13.98 11.76
CA GLU A 289 1.01 14.59 12.26
C GLU A 289 -0.09 13.56 12.50
N ILE A 290 -0.33 12.66 11.54
CA ILE A 290 -1.34 11.59 11.72
C ILE A 290 -0.97 10.63 12.83
N THR A 291 0.31 10.32 13.01
CA THR A 291 0.76 9.38 14.04
C THR A 291 0.64 10.01 15.43
N GLU A 292 1.00 11.29 15.57
CA GLU A 292 0.79 12.06 16.80
C GLU A 292 -0.71 12.17 17.13
N LYS A 293 -1.56 12.47 16.14
CA LYS A 293 -3.02 12.50 16.27
C LYS A 293 -3.57 11.16 16.77
N VAL A 294 -3.18 10.05 16.17
CA VAL A 294 -3.60 8.70 16.58
C VAL A 294 -3.15 8.39 18.01
N ALA A 295 -1.91 8.71 18.37
CA ALA A 295 -1.41 8.52 19.72
C ALA A 295 -2.23 9.33 20.74
N GLU A 296 -2.58 10.58 20.42
CA GLU A 296 -3.44 11.42 21.25
C GLU A 296 -4.87 10.85 21.36
N SER A 297 -5.46 10.42 20.25
CA SER A 297 -6.79 9.79 20.21
C SER A 297 -6.84 8.53 21.09
N ILE A 298 -5.82 7.66 21.01
CA ILE A 298 -5.68 6.47 21.85
C ILE A 298 -5.54 6.87 23.32
N LEU A 299 -4.67 7.82 23.61
CA LEU A 299 -4.39 8.24 24.98
C LEU A 299 -5.66 8.76 25.67
N LYS A 300 -6.48 9.56 24.98
CA LYS A 300 -7.78 10.03 25.48
C LYS A 300 -8.75 8.92 25.88
N LYS A 301 -8.54 7.67 25.41
CA LYS A 301 -9.35 6.50 25.79
C LYS A 301 -8.79 5.71 26.96
N VAL A 302 -7.53 5.94 27.32
CA VAL A 302 -6.80 5.18 28.34
C VAL A 302 -6.58 6.00 29.62
N VAL A 303 -6.46 7.33 29.53
CA VAL A 303 -6.26 8.21 30.68
C VAL A 303 -7.37 9.24 30.82
N GLU A 304 -7.71 9.60 32.06
CA GLU A 304 -8.74 10.62 32.35
C GLU A 304 -8.29 12.04 31.95
N LYS A 305 -6.99 12.34 32.03
CA LYS A 305 -6.42 13.64 31.68
C LYS A 305 -5.13 13.46 30.88
N VAL A 306 -5.12 14.01 29.68
CA VAL A 306 -3.92 14.10 28.83
C VAL A 306 -3.11 15.31 29.27
N SER A 307 -1.88 15.10 29.75
CA SER A 307 -0.96 16.21 30.00
C SER A 307 -0.42 16.76 28.69
N GLU A 308 0.02 18.02 28.70
CA GLU A 308 0.52 18.73 27.51
C GLU A 308 1.71 18.00 26.83
N ASN A 309 2.50 17.24 27.59
CA ASN A 309 3.65 16.48 27.09
C ASN A 309 3.37 14.97 26.92
N ALA A 310 2.18 14.47 27.24
CA ALA A 310 1.93 13.03 27.33
C ALA A 310 2.19 12.27 26.02
N VAL A 311 1.92 12.89 24.88
CA VAL A 311 2.18 12.31 23.56
C VAL A 311 3.69 12.12 23.35
N LYS A 312 4.50 13.13 23.71
CA LYS A 312 5.96 13.06 23.64
C LYS A 312 6.53 11.98 24.54
N ASP A 313 6.02 11.87 25.76
CA ASP A 313 6.45 10.86 26.75
C ASP A 313 6.14 9.44 26.25
N ILE A 314 4.97 9.22 25.64
CA ILE A 314 4.61 7.93 25.04
C ILE A 314 5.55 7.58 23.89
N PHE A 315 5.88 8.54 23.02
CA PHE A 315 6.79 8.29 21.90
C PHE A 315 8.22 7.96 22.34
N GLU A 316 8.66 8.42 23.52
CA GLU A 316 9.98 8.07 24.07
C GLU A 316 10.12 6.56 24.32
N PHE A 317 9.04 5.91 24.75
CA PHE A 317 8.99 4.47 25.03
C PHE A 317 8.43 3.65 23.86
N SER A 318 7.86 4.29 22.85
CA SER A 318 7.27 3.61 21.69
C SER A 318 8.33 2.99 20.80
N ARG A 319 7.93 1.95 20.07
CA ARG A 319 8.72 1.28 19.03
C ARG A 319 7.96 1.33 17.71
N ILE A 320 8.69 1.41 16.59
CA ILE A 320 8.08 1.57 15.26
C ILE A 320 8.67 0.59 14.25
N LEU A 321 7.95 -0.47 13.92
CA LEU A 321 8.22 -1.36 12.79
C LEU A 321 7.73 -0.70 11.49
N ASN A 322 8.56 -0.63 10.44
CA ASN A 322 8.13 -0.08 9.15
C ASN A 322 8.08 -1.20 8.13
N VAL A 323 6.89 -1.66 7.78
CA VAL A 323 6.71 -2.75 6.81
C VAL A 323 6.61 -2.13 5.41
N THR A 324 7.45 -2.57 4.47
CA THR A 324 7.55 -2.02 3.10
C THR A 324 8.54 -2.86 2.30
N ASP A 325 8.54 -2.71 0.99
CA ASP A 325 9.33 -3.46 0.05
C ASP A 325 10.80 -2.97 -0.10
N LEU A 326 11.60 -3.71 -0.87
CA LEU A 326 12.97 -3.33 -1.24
C LEU A 326 13.02 -2.76 -2.64
N GLU A 327 13.94 -1.82 -2.80
CA GLU A 327 14.38 -1.30 -4.08
C GLU A 327 15.89 -1.47 -4.26
N LEU A 328 16.31 -1.52 -5.52
CA LEU A 328 17.72 -1.41 -5.86
C LEU A 328 18.20 0.00 -5.52
N LYS A 329 19.35 0.09 -4.84
CA LYS A 329 20.01 1.38 -4.60
C LYS A 329 20.34 2.04 -5.92
N GLN A 330 19.86 3.26 -6.13
CA GLN A 330 20.26 4.04 -7.30
C GLN A 330 21.72 4.49 -7.11
N SER A 331 22.60 4.04 -8.02
CA SER A 331 23.99 4.48 -8.00
C SER A 331 24.10 5.94 -8.47
N LYS A 332 24.81 6.78 -7.71
CA LYS A 332 25.15 8.16 -8.14
C LYS A 332 26.23 8.20 -9.24
N THR A 333 26.91 7.09 -9.45
CA THR A 333 27.91 6.90 -10.50
C THR A 333 27.39 5.88 -11.52
N SER A 334 27.62 6.11 -12.79
CA SER A 334 27.20 5.25 -13.93
C SER A 334 27.82 3.85 -13.95
N GLN A 335 28.40 3.37 -12.84
CA GLN A 335 28.83 1.99 -12.70
C GLN A 335 27.63 1.11 -12.34
N GLU A 336 27.25 0.25 -13.27
CA GLU A 336 26.32 -0.85 -13.04
C GLU A 336 26.89 -1.75 -11.93
N VAL A 337 26.39 -1.61 -10.71
CA VAL A 337 26.65 -2.58 -9.65
C VAL A 337 25.79 -3.80 -9.96
N PRO A 338 26.36 -5.01 -10.16
CA PRO A 338 25.55 -6.20 -10.39
C PRO A 338 24.60 -6.41 -9.21
N ALA A 339 23.30 -6.36 -9.47
CA ALA A 339 22.31 -6.70 -8.48
C ALA A 339 22.47 -8.18 -8.13
N LYS A 340 22.74 -8.51 -6.85
CA LYS A 340 22.54 -9.88 -6.39
C LYS A 340 21.05 -10.21 -6.51
N PRO A 341 20.66 -11.45 -6.88
CA PRO A 341 19.25 -11.82 -6.93
C PRO A 341 18.60 -11.61 -5.57
N LEU A 342 17.35 -11.13 -5.57
CA LEU A 342 16.55 -11.01 -4.35
C LEU A 342 16.40 -12.39 -3.70
N PRO A 343 16.40 -12.46 -2.36
CA PRO A 343 16.28 -13.73 -1.64
C PRO A 343 14.81 -14.19 -1.58
N ILE A 344 14.21 -14.46 -2.74
CA ILE A 344 12.81 -14.93 -2.85
C ILE A 344 12.68 -16.33 -2.23
N GLY A 345 11.60 -16.55 -1.47
CA GLY A 345 11.36 -17.82 -0.79
C GLY A 345 12.32 -18.06 0.37
N LYS A 346 12.99 -16.99 0.83
CA LYS A 346 13.92 -17.02 1.97
C LYS A 346 13.30 -16.48 3.26
N GLY A 347 11.98 -16.33 3.29
CA GLY A 347 11.26 -15.78 4.43
C GLY A 347 11.32 -14.26 4.46
N THR A 348 11.15 -13.68 5.65
CA THR A 348 11.13 -12.22 5.76
C THR A 348 12.52 -11.64 5.57
N ILE A 349 12.61 -10.48 4.94
CA ILE A 349 13.83 -9.68 5.03
C ILE A 349 13.71 -8.84 6.30
N ILE A 350 14.82 -8.58 6.98
CA ILE A 350 14.90 -7.63 8.10
C ILE A 350 16.16 -6.79 7.98
N GLY A 351 16.14 -5.60 8.57
CA GLY A 351 17.28 -4.71 8.63
C GLY A 351 16.88 -3.29 9.00
N THR A 352 17.85 -2.49 9.39
CA THR A 352 17.61 -1.10 9.83
C THR A 352 17.90 -0.10 8.70
N THR A 353 17.16 1.01 8.70
CA THR A 353 17.56 2.21 7.96
C THR A 353 18.21 3.19 8.93
N GLY A 354 19.55 3.20 8.95
CA GLY A 354 20.35 3.99 9.89
C GLY A 354 21.11 3.13 10.90
N GLY A 355 22.01 3.77 11.65
CA GLY A 355 22.98 3.13 12.55
C GLY A 355 22.82 3.47 14.03
N SER A 356 21.63 3.92 14.47
CA SER A 356 21.44 4.23 15.90
C SER A 356 21.53 2.96 16.75
N SER A 357 22.06 3.07 17.98
CA SER A 357 22.18 1.94 18.91
C SER A 357 20.81 1.36 19.29
N ARG A 358 19.76 2.20 19.38
CA ARG A 358 18.39 1.76 19.68
C ARG A 358 17.81 0.94 18.52
N SER A 359 17.96 1.39 17.28
CA SER A 359 17.51 0.64 16.08
C SER A 359 18.18 -0.74 15.99
N GLN A 360 19.48 -0.82 16.30
CA GLN A 360 20.21 -2.10 16.36
C GLN A 360 19.70 -3.00 17.48
N ARG A 361 19.37 -2.42 18.65
CA ARG A 361 18.81 -3.18 19.78
C ARG A 361 17.47 -3.82 19.43
N LEU A 362 16.54 -3.11 18.79
CA LEU A 362 15.30 -3.75 18.38
C LEU A 362 15.50 -4.74 17.25
N LEU A 363 16.40 -4.48 16.30
CA LEU A 363 16.72 -5.51 15.30
C LEU A 363 17.14 -6.81 16.00
N GLY A 364 17.96 -6.74 17.06
CA GLY A 364 18.30 -7.90 17.89
C GLY A 364 17.09 -8.54 18.59
N ILE A 365 16.18 -7.74 19.17
CA ILE A 365 14.94 -8.26 19.79
C ILE A 365 14.05 -8.97 18.76
N ILE A 366 13.96 -8.43 17.54
CA ILE A 366 13.22 -9.04 16.44
C ILE A 366 13.92 -10.34 16.04
N GLU A 367 15.24 -10.33 15.81
CA GLU A 367 16.02 -11.53 15.49
C GLU A 367 15.78 -12.65 16.53
N ASP A 368 15.94 -12.35 17.81
CA ASP A 368 15.67 -13.30 18.91
C ASP A 368 14.23 -13.85 18.89
N SER A 369 13.25 -13.00 18.57
CA SER A 369 11.84 -13.39 18.52
C SER A 369 11.54 -14.30 17.32
N LEU A 370 12.16 -14.01 16.16
CA LEU A 370 12.03 -14.82 14.96
C LEU A 370 12.71 -16.18 15.13
N GLU A 371 13.92 -16.21 15.70
CA GLU A 371 14.66 -17.44 15.98
C GLU A 371 13.87 -18.35 16.94
N LYS A 372 13.35 -17.81 18.05
CA LYS A 372 12.52 -18.56 19.02
C LYS A 372 11.24 -19.11 18.39
N ALA A 373 10.65 -18.36 17.47
CA ALA A 373 9.41 -18.75 16.79
C ALA A 373 9.64 -19.63 15.55
N GLY A 374 10.89 -19.94 15.19
CA GLY A 374 11.24 -20.70 13.99
C GLY A 374 10.84 -20.00 12.70
N ILE A 375 10.79 -18.67 12.69
CA ILE A 375 10.36 -17.88 11.53
C ILE A 375 11.58 -17.62 10.63
N PRO A 376 11.52 -18.00 9.35
CA PRO A 376 12.64 -17.81 8.44
C PRO A 376 12.84 -16.33 8.11
N TYR A 377 14.09 -15.88 8.17
CA TYR A 377 14.45 -14.52 7.79
C TYR A 377 15.84 -14.44 7.16
N VAL A 378 16.08 -13.32 6.47
CA VAL A 378 17.39 -12.93 5.94
C VAL A 378 17.69 -11.47 6.25
N LYS A 379 18.97 -11.15 6.49
CA LYS A 379 19.40 -9.76 6.63
C LYS A 379 19.39 -9.04 5.28
N SER A 380 19.00 -7.76 5.27
CA SER A 380 18.90 -6.94 4.07
C SER A 380 20.18 -6.96 3.22
N PRO A 381 20.11 -7.28 1.91
CA PRO A 381 21.29 -7.35 1.06
C PRO A 381 21.89 -5.95 0.79
N LYS A 382 23.22 -5.83 0.77
CA LYS A 382 23.93 -4.53 0.68
C LYS A 382 23.57 -3.65 -0.53
N ASN A 383 23.19 -4.23 -1.66
CA ASN A 383 22.87 -3.51 -2.91
C ASN A 383 21.42 -3.01 -2.98
N TYR A 384 20.60 -3.41 -2.01
CA TYR A 384 19.22 -2.99 -1.91
C TYR A 384 19.08 -2.00 -0.75
N GLU A 385 18.12 -1.10 -0.90
CA GLU A 385 17.61 -0.27 0.17
C GLU A 385 16.12 -0.47 0.28
N PHE A 386 15.60 -0.27 1.47
CA PHE A 386 14.18 -0.32 1.63
C PHE A 386 13.54 0.93 1.04
N HIS A 387 12.37 0.78 0.40
CA HIS A 387 11.68 1.89 -0.27
C HIS A 387 11.51 3.08 0.68
N SER A 388 12.31 4.13 0.49
CA SER A 388 12.45 5.22 1.48
C SER A 388 11.36 6.28 1.38
N GLY A 389 10.52 6.19 0.33
CA GLY A 389 9.37 7.05 0.12
C GLY A 389 8.44 6.99 1.33
N GLY A 390 8.49 8.04 2.15
CA GLY A 390 7.36 8.37 2.96
C GLY A 390 6.99 7.52 4.15
N THR A 391 7.75 6.50 4.55
CA THR A 391 7.38 5.68 5.70
C THR A 391 7.24 6.52 6.98
N ILE A 392 6.35 6.14 7.90
CA ILE A 392 6.22 6.82 9.21
C ILE A 392 7.56 6.89 9.95
N GLY A 393 8.37 5.83 9.86
CA GLY A 393 9.70 5.81 10.48
C GLY A 393 10.64 6.93 10.04
N THR A 394 10.65 7.30 8.75
CA THR A 394 11.48 8.41 8.26
C THR A 394 10.93 9.79 8.65
N ALA A 395 9.62 9.91 8.87
CA ALA A 395 9.01 11.12 9.43
C ALA A 395 9.43 11.32 10.90
N PHE A 396 9.44 10.24 11.69
CA PHE A 396 9.86 10.29 13.09
C PHE A 396 11.38 10.35 13.28
N SER A 397 12.19 9.73 12.42
CA SER A 397 13.65 9.75 12.56
C SER A 397 14.26 11.16 12.49
N LYS A 398 13.54 12.15 11.93
CA LYS A 398 13.96 13.55 11.91
C LYS A 398 13.59 14.33 13.18
N SER A 399 12.55 13.88 13.90
CA SER A 399 12.01 14.56 15.09
C SER A 399 12.41 13.88 16.39
N ILE A 400 12.59 12.57 16.36
CA ILE A 400 13.01 11.73 17.47
C ILE A 400 14.06 10.74 16.91
N PRO A 401 15.30 11.22 16.67
CA PRO A 401 16.36 10.46 15.96
C PRO A 401 16.73 9.13 16.63
N GLU A 402 16.32 8.96 17.88
CA GLU A 402 16.62 7.83 18.74
C GLU A 402 15.44 6.82 18.85
N ALA A 403 14.22 7.13 18.40
CA ALA A 403 13.03 6.31 18.73
C ALA A 403 12.64 5.22 17.72
N VAL A 404 13.25 5.19 16.53
CA VAL A 404 12.67 4.41 15.42
C VAL A 404 13.43 3.14 15.17
N ASN A 405 12.68 2.07 15.23
CA ASN A 405 13.13 0.76 15.59
C ASN A 405 12.72 -0.11 14.39
N MET A 406 13.41 0.14 13.28
CA MET A 406 12.91 -0.17 11.95
C MET A 406 13.42 -1.53 11.52
N ALA A 407 12.53 -2.49 11.33
CA ALA A 407 12.72 -3.62 10.43
C ALA A 407 11.67 -3.53 9.33
N ARG A 408 12.00 -3.98 8.11
CA ARG A 408 11.08 -3.96 6.98
C ARG A 408 11.05 -5.30 6.27
N VAL A 409 9.85 -5.69 5.85
CA VAL A 409 9.45 -7.03 5.41
C VAL A 409 9.05 -6.97 3.93
N VAL A 410 9.61 -7.84 3.09
CA VAL A 410 9.75 -7.58 1.65
C VAL A 410 9.19 -8.70 0.78
N SER A 411 8.71 -8.34 -0.41
CA SER A 411 8.65 -9.22 -1.59
C SER A 411 9.01 -8.47 -2.89
N VAL A 412 8.98 -9.17 -4.03
CA VAL A 412 9.92 -9.10 -5.17
C VAL A 412 9.42 -8.29 -6.39
N SER A 413 10.37 -7.66 -7.10
CA SER A 413 10.33 -7.11 -8.48
C SER A 413 9.44 -5.89 -8.74
N ARG A 414 10.08 -4.81 -9.26
CA ARG A 414 9.40 -3.72 -9.99
C ARG A 414 9.06 -4.21 -11.40
N ASN A 415 8.02 -5.02 -11.52
CA ASN A 415 7.37 -5.27 -12.80
C ASN A 415 5.88 -4.92 -12.66
N PHE A 416 5.27 -4.51 -13.78
CA PHE A 416 3.86 -4.14 -13.91
C PHE A 416 2.87 -5.14 -13.28
N CYS A 417 3.25 -6.42 -13.16
CA CYS A 417 2.63 -7.43 -12.30
C CYS A 417 3.71 -8.19 -11.51
N SER A 418 3.94 -7.76 -10.27
CA SER A 418 4.94 -8.35 -9.38
C SER A 418 4.50 -9.74 -8.90
N ALA A 419 5.46 -10.65 -8.79
CA ALA A 419 5.24 -11.99 -8.25
C ALA A 419 5.90 -12.10 -6.87
N VAL A 420 5.15 -12.59 -5.89
CA VAL A 420 5.56 -12.75 -4.51
C VAL A 420 5.55 -14.22 -4.12
N SER A 421 6.46 -14.61 -3.23
CA SER A 421 6.48 -15.97 -2.71
C SER A 421 5.51 -16.13 -1.54
N LYS A 422 4.77 -17.23 -1.53
CA LYS A 422 3.78 -17.53 -0.47
C LYS A 422 4.44 -17.74 0.90
N ILE A 423 5.64 -18.33 0.94
CA ILE A 423 6.38 -18.50 2.19
C ILE A 423 6.90 -17.16 2.72
N ASP A 424 7.18 -16.20 1.84
CA ASP A 424 7.61 -14.86 2.26
C ASP A 424 6.42 -14.07 2.82
N LEU A 425 5.22 -14.20 2.23
CA LEU A 425 3.96 -13.67 2.79
C LEU A 425 3.66 -14.24 4.19
N TRP A 426 3.79 -15.55 4.37
CA TRP A 426 3.59 -16.17 5.68
C TRP A 426 4.64 -15.71 6.69
N ALA A 427 5.92 -15.67 6.31
CA ALA A 427 6.99 -15.21 7.18
C ALA A 427 6.81 -13.73 7.56
N ALA A 428 6.34 -12.90 6.62
CA ALA A 428 5.98 -11.51 6.86
C ALA A 428 4.92 -11.36 7.94
N TYR A 429 3.80 -12.07 7.79
CA TYR A 429 2.74 -12.11 8.79
C TYR A 429 3.24 -12.59 10.16
N ARG A 430 3.97 -13.71 10.20
CA ARG A 430 4.50 -14.27 11.45
C ARG A 430 5.48 -13.31 12.13
N THR A 431 6.26 -12.58 11.35
CA THR A 431 7.19 -11.57 11.86
C THR A 431 6.45 -10.40 12.51
N ILE A 432 5.44 -9.86 11.83
CA ILE A 432 4.65 -8.75 12.36
C ILE A 432 3.87 -9.19 13.60
N LEU A 433 3.34 -10.41 13.61
CA LEU A 433 2.68 -11.00 14.77
C LEU A 433 3.64 -11.19 15.95
N ALA A 434 4.85 -11.70 15.70
CA ALA A 434 5.88 -11.86 16.75
C ALA A 434 6.25 -10.49 17.36
N TYR A 435 6.48 -9.48 16.51
CA TYR A 435 6.73 -8.08 16.94
C TYR A 435 5.56 -7.47 17.72
N SER A 436 4.33 -7.87 17.42
CA SER A 436 3.13 -7.38 18.09
C SER A 436 2.87 -8.07 19.43
N THR A 437 3.48 -9.24 19.66
CA THR A 437 3.25 -10.08 20.84
C THR A 437 4.33 -9.95 21.90
N HIS A 438 5.58 -9.70 21.48
CA HIS A 438 6.77 -9.51 22.31
C HIS A 438 7.30 -8.11 22.11
#